data_AF-A0A1V0QEN9-F1
#
_entry.id   AF-A0A1V0QEN9-F1
#
_cell.length_a   1.000
_cell.length_b   1.000
_cell.length_c   1.000
_cell.angle_alpha   90.00
_cell.angle_beta   90.00
_cell.angle_gamma   90.00
#
_symmetry.space_group_name_H-M   'P 1'
#
loop_
_entity.id
_entity.type
_entity.pdbx_description
1 polymer ?
#
loop_
_entity_poly.entity_id
_entity_poly.type
_entity_poly.pdbx_seq_one_letter_code
_entity_poly.pdbx_strand_id
1 'polypeptide(L)' 'MRRVQECIEGCLSFPNRFVKTIRPQRVTIRAVNENGEEIILTGEDEMAKCFCHELEHLDGVVFLDKAVKDTE' A
#
# COMPACT_ATOMS: atom_id res chain seq x y z
N MET A 1 1.15 6.83 18.92
CA MET A 1 0.53 7.40 17.69
C MET A 1 0.93 6.54 16.51
N ARG A 2 -0.04 6.05 15.72
CA ARG A 2 0.26 5.40 14.44
C ARG A 2 0.71 6.50 13.49
N ARG A 3 1.98 6.52 13.08
CA ARG A 3 2.46 7.50 12.12
C ARG A 3 1.95 7.14 10.72
N VAL A 4 1.43 8.14 10.02
CA VAL A 4 0.91 8.03 8.65
C VAL A 4 1.70 8.97 7.74
N GLN A 5 1.65 8.69 6.44
CA GLN A 5 2.31 9.43 5.38
C GLN A 5 1.32 9.69 4.24
N GLU A 6 1.48 10.84 3.60
CA GLU A 6 0.84 11.13 2.32
C GLU A 6 1.68 10.52 1.20
N CYS A 7 1.04 9.79 0.31
CA CYS A 7 1.71 9.06 -0.76
C CYS A 7 1.09 9.42 -2.11
N ILE A 8 1.92 9.46 -3.15
CA ILE A 8 1.45 9.42 -4.54
C ILE A 8 1.53 7.97 -5.01
N GLU A 9 0.42 7.44 -5.48
CA GLU A 9 0.28 6.06 -5.97
C GLU A 9 -0.22 6.03 -7.40
N GLY A 10 0.26 5.04 -8.14
CA GLY A 10 -0.25 4.62 -9.44
C GLY A 10 -0.18 3.10 -9.53
N CYS A 11 -0.84 2.51 -10.53
CA CYS A 11 -0.92 1.06 -10.69
C CYS A 11 -0.87 0.67 -12.17
N LEU A 12 -0.17 -0.42 -12.52
CA LEU A 12 -0.11 -0.91 -13.90
C LEU A 12 -1.49 -1.35 -14.43
N SER A 13 -2.39 -1.79 -13.55
CA SER A 13 -3.79 -2.09 -13.90
C SER A 13 -4.58 -0.86 -14.35
N PHE A 14 -4.11 0.35 -14.01
CA PHE A 14 -4.75 1.63 -14.33
C PHE A 14 -3.71 2.61 -14.92
N PRO A 15 -3.30 2.40 -16.18
CA PRO A 15 -2.22 3.17 -16.78
C PRO A 15 -2.54 4.68 -16.78
N ASN A 16 -1.51 5.49 -16.51
CA ASN A 16 -1.57 6.96 -16.47
C ASN A 16 -2.54 7.54 -15.42
N ARG A 17 -2.90 6.77 -14.39
CA ARG A 17 -3.67 7.26 -13.24
C ARG A 17 -2.78 7.38 -12.01
N PHE A 18 -2.82 8.54 -11.37
CA PHE A 18 -2.12 8.80 -10.13
C PHE A 18 -3.05 9.51 -9.17
N VAL A 19 -3.10 9.08 -7.92
CA VAL A 19 -3.84 9.76 -6.86
C VAL A 19 -2.99 9.87 -5.61
N LYS A 20 -3.39 10.80 -4.75
CA LYS A 20 -2.86 10.93 -3.41
C LYS A 20 -3.62 9.98 -2.48
N THR A 21 -2.90 9.28 -1.60
CA THR A 21 -3.45 8.37 -0.60
C THR A 21 -2.80 8.64 0.76
N ILE A 22 -3.40 8.13 1.84
CA ILE A 22 -2.80 8.16 3.18
C ILE A 22 -2.48 6.72 3.61
N ARG A 23 -1.21 6.44 3.86
CA ARG A 23 -0.72 5.11 4.26
C ARG A 23 -0.01 5.14 5.62
N PRO A 24 0.08 4.02 6.34
CA PRO A 24 0.96 3.93 7.51
C PRO A 24 2.43 4.14 7.10
N GLN A 25 3.23 4.78 7.96
CA GLN A 25 4.68 4.93 7.75
C GLN A 25 5.47 3.63 7.97
N ARG A 26 4.89 2.66 8.70
CA ARG A 26 5.52 1.36 8.96
C ARG A 26 4.45 0.28 8.98
N VAL A 27 4.71 -0.81 8.26
CA VAL A 27 3.82 -1.97 8.16
C VAL A 27 4.65 -3.24 8.38
N THR A 28 4.15 -4.14 9.23
CA THR A 28 4.71 -5.49 9.36
C THR A 28 3.72 -6.47 8.76
N ILE A 29 4.17 -7.28 7.80
CA ILE A 29 3.37 -8.32 7.15
C ILE A 29 3.90 -9.70 7.55
N ARG A 30 2.99 -10.67 7.50
CA ARG A 30 3.32 -12.09 7.62
C ARG A 30 2.85 -12.78 6.35
N ALA A 31 3.74 -13.55 5.74
CA ALA A 31 3.49 -14.22 4.47
C ALA A 31 4.18 -15.58 4.46
N VAL A 32 3.98 -16.32 3.38
CA VAL A 32 4.70 -17.54 3.06
C VAL A 32 5.50 -17.27 1.79
N ASN A 33 6.79 -17.60 1.78
CA ASN A 33 7.65 -17.43 0.60
C ASN A 33 7.37 -18.51 -0.46
N GLU A 34 8.05 -18.44 -1.60
CA GLU A 34 7.90 -19.39 -2.70
C GLU A 34 8.28 -20.84 -2.35
N ASN A 35 9.02 -21.04 -1.25
CA ASN A 35 9.42 -22.35 -0.74
C ASN A 35 8.46 -22.92 0.30
N GLY A 36 7.38 -22.19 0.65
CA GLY A 36 6.42 -22.62 1.66
C GLY A 36 6.81 -22.26 3.10
N GLU A 37 7.83 -21.42 3.30
CA GLU A 37 8.31 -21.04 4.63
C GLU A 37 7.65 -19.74 5.13
N GLU A 38 7.28 -19.70 6.41
CA GLU A 38 6.73 -18.48 7.02
C GLU A 38 7.80 -17.39 7.13
N ILE A 39 7.47 -16.19 6.65
CA ILE A 39 8.32 -15.00 6.74
C ILE A 39 7.55 -13.85 7.38
N ILE A 40 8.28 -13.01 8.13
CA ILE A 40 7.77 -11.76 8.69
C ILE A 40 8.65 -10.64 8.16
N LEU A 41 8.04 -9.66 7.48
CA LEU A 41 8.74 -8.53 6.90
C LEU A 41 8.21 -7.23 7.50
N THR A 42 9.11 -6.31 7.82
CA THR A 42 8.74 -4.94 8.22
C THR A 42 9.23 -3.97 7.16
N GLY A 43 8.30 -3.20 6.59
CA GLY A 43 8.56 -2.16 5.62
C GLY A 43 8.26 -0.79 6.20
N GLU A 44 8.99 0.21 5.76
CA GLU A 44 8.82 1.62 6.13
C GLU A 44 8.68 2.48 4.88
N ASP A 45 8.05 3.65 5.03
CA ASP A 45 7.86 4.66 3.98
C ASP A 45 7.32 4.04 2.67
N GLU A 46 8.08 4.12 1.57
CA GLU A 46 7.70 3.59 0.26
C GLU A 46 7.41 2.08 0.29
N MET A 47 8.12 1.30 1.10
CA MET A 47 7.87 -0.15 1.22
C MET A 47 6.56 -0.41 1.96
N ALA A 48 6.25 0.38 3.00
CA ALA A 48 4.98 0.30 3.71
C ALA A 48 3.79 0.63 2.79
N LYS A 49 3.96 1.62 1.90
CA LYS A 49 3.00 1.94 0.84
C LYS A 49 2.80 0.75 -0.11
N CYS A 50 3.88 0.17 -0.63
CA CYS A 50 3.80 -1.00 -1.53
C CYS A 50 3.08 -2.18 -0.87
N PHE A 51 3.40 -2.52 0.38
CA PHE A 51 2.69 -3.59 1.08
C PHE A 51 1.19 -3.33 1.20
N CYS A 52 0.78 -2.11 1.52
CA CYS A 52 -0.65 -1.77 1.55
C CYS A 52 -1.29 -1.93 0.16
N HIS A 53 -0.63 -1.41 -0.88
CA HIS A 53 -1.14 -1.45 -2.25
C HIS A 53 -1.36 -2.88 -2.75
N GLU A 54 -0.34 -3.72 -2.63
CA GLU A 54 -0.39 -5.08 -3.16
C GLU A 54 -1.31 -5.99 -2.34
N LEU A 55 -1.38 -5.81 -1.02
CA LEU A 55 -2.30 -6.59 -0.18
C LEU A 55 -3.76 -6.23 -0.46
N GLU A 56 -4.07 -4.96 -0.72
CA GLU A 56 -5.44 -4.54 -1.04
C GLU A 56 -5.96 -5.14 -2.35
N HIS A 57 -5.08 -5.42 -3.33
CA HIS A 57 -5.48 -6.16 -4.54
C HIS A 57 -6.01 -7.56 -4.21
N LEU A 58 -5.53 -8.21 -3.15
CA LEU A 58 -6.04 -9.53 -2.71
C LEU A 58 -7.48 -9.46 -2.21
N ASP A 59 -7.89 -8.30 -1.71
CA ASP A 59 -9.26 -8.00 -1.25
C ASP A 59 -10.12 -7.34 -2.34
N GLY A 60 -9.58 -7.18 -3.56
CA GLY A 60 -10.26 -6.50 -4.66
C GLY A 60 -10.41 -4.98 -4.48
N VAL A 61 -9.64 -4.38 -3.58
CA VAL A 61 -9.60 -2.93 -3.33
C VAL A 61 -8.45 -2.32 -4.12
N VAL A 62 -8.69 -1.17 -4.76
CA VAL A 62 -7.66 -0.49 -5.56
C VAL A 62 -7.35 0.90 -5.01
N PHE A 63 -6.17 1.42 -5.33
CA PHE A 63 -5.69 2.72 -4.85
C PHE A 63 -6.64 3.90 -5.15
N LEU A 64 -7.45 3.82 -6.20
CA LEU A 64 -8.47 4.82 -6.54
C LEU A 64 -9.58 4.92 -5.48
N ASP A 65 -9.91 3.82 -4.80
CA ASP A 65 -10.90 3.81 -3.71
C ASP A 65 -10.38 4.52 -2.44
N LYS A 66 -9.06 4.72 -2.36
CA LYS A 66 -8.35 5.37 -1.25
C LYS A 66 -7.92 6.80 -1.57
N ALA A 67 -8.31 7.33 -2.72
CA ALA A 67 -7.97 8.69 -3.13
C ALA A 67 -8.47 9.69 -2.08
N VAL A 68 -7.55 10.47 -1.50
CA VAL A 68 -7.94 11.63 -0.70
C VAL A 68 -8.46 12.71 -1.63
N LYS A 69 -9.60 13.29 -1.26
CA LYS A 69 -10.12 14.48 -1.94
C LYS A 69 -9.29 15.67 -1.52
N ASP A 70 -8.78 16.43 -2.48
CA ASP A 70 -8.35 17.79 -2.21
C ASP A 70 -9.61 18.59 -1.86
N THR A 71 -9.80 18.87 -0.57
CA THR A 71 -10.77 19.88 -0.14
C THR A 71 -10.21 21.24 -0.53
N GLU A 72 -10.86 21.87 -1.51
CA GLU A 72 -10.74 23.31 -1.79
C GLU A 72 -11.13 24.15 -0.58
#